data_AF-A0A0S1XAQ0-F1
#
_entry.id   AF-A0A0S1XAQ0-F1
#
_cell.length_a   1.000
_cell.length_b   1.000
_cell.length_c   1.000
_cell.angle_alpha   90.00
_cell.angle_beta   90.00
_cell.angle_gamma   90.00
#
_symmetry.space_group_name_H-M   'P 1'
#
loop_
_entity.id
_entity.type
_entity.pdbx_description
1 polymer ?
#
loop_
_entity_poly.entity_id
_entity_poly.type
_entity_poly.pdbx_seq_one_letter_code
_entity_poly.pdbx_strand_id
1 'polypeptide(L)'
;MSEVNTLTIPEEEDIVARAMRDWKSRKIQVLIDDDDVPENAHYLPLEKLVDFFDEHDIPVAIFIDGEHYKIRLRRHLSYAQYRWLVGELEKIAGEVSWDRENKMLIVRRYSLPESEVPEVPVIQPGKGVVGTMHGGGVE
;
A
#
# COMPACT_ATOMS: atom_id res chain seq x y z
N MET A 1 -25.95 -39.79 11.96
CA MET A 1 -26.25 -39.35 10.59
C MET A 1 -26.45 -37.85 10.67
N SER A 2 -25.53 -37.07 10.11
CA SER A 2 -25.63 -35.60 10.17
C SER A 2 -26.59 -35.14 9.08
N GLU A 3 -27.68 -34.49 9.49
CA GLU A 3 -28.61 -33.82 8.56
C GLU A 3 -27.85 -32.73 7.81
N VAL A 4 -27.56 -33.00 6.53
CA VAL A 4 -27.03 -32.02 5.61
C VAL A 4 -28.19 -31.10 5.28
N ASN A 5 -28.22 -29.92 5.90
CA ASN A 5 -29.24 -28.90 5.66
C ASN A 5 -28.99 -28.31 4.27
N THR A 6 -29.54 -28.92 3.23
CA THR A 6 -29.52 -28.41 1.86
C THR A 6 -30.50 -27.25 1.77
N LEU A 7 -30.00 -26.03 1.89
CA LEU A 7 -30.74 -24.81 1.57
C LEU A 7 -31.30 -24.92 0.14
N THR A 8 -32.54 -24.49 -0.06
CA THR A 8 -33.10 -24.37 -1.41
C THR A 8 -32.61 -23.09 -2.08
N ILE A 9 -32.42 -23.10 -3.41
CA ILE A 9 -32.00 -21.94 -4.24
C ILE A 9 -32.65 -20.59 -3.82
N PRO A 10 -33.97 -20.49 -3.57
CA PRO A 10 -34.59 -19.24 -3.11
C PRO A 10 -34.19 -18.78 -1.70
N GLU A 11 -33.83 -19.70 -0.80
CA GLU A 11 -33.30 -19.35 0.53
C GLU A 11 -31.87 -18.84 0.44
N GLU A 12 -31.06 -19.40 -0.47
CA GLU A 12 -29.71 -18.90 -0.76
C GLU A 12 -29.74 -17.47 -1.31
N GLU A 13 -30.68 -17.16 -2.21
CA GLU A 13 -30.87 -15.81 -2.74
C GLU A 13 -31.25 -14.78 -1.66
N ASP A 14 -32.11 -15.14 -0.70
CA ASP A 14 -32.47 -14.24 0.41
C ASP A 14 -31.29 -13.99 1.36
N ILE A 15 -30.50 -15.03 1.67
CA ILE A 15 -29.31 -14.93 2.52
C ILE A 15 -28.26 -14.02 1.85
N VAL A 16 -28.00 -14.21 0.55
CA VAL A 16 -27.06 -13.38 -0.22
C VAL A 16 -27.56 -11.95 -0.32
N ALA A 17 -28.85 -11.73 -0.60
CA ALA A 17 -29.42 -10.38 -0.67
C ALA A 17 -29.33 -9.65 0.66
N ARG A 18 -29.56 -10.36 1.77
CA ARG A 18 -29.48 -9.81 3.13
C ARG A 18 -28.02 -9.49 3.51
N ALA A 19 -27.08 -10.40 3.21
CA ALA A 19 -25.66 -10.16 3.40
C ALA A 19 -25.14 -8.98 2.56
N MET A 20 -25.57 -8.86 1.31
CA MET A 20 -25.22 -7.74 0.43
C MET A 20 -25.80 -6.42 0.91
N ARG A 21 -27.01 -6.43 1.49
CA ARG A 21 -27.62 -5.25 2.08
C ARG A 21 -26.86 -4.80 3.33
N ASP A 22 -26.52 -5.74 4.21
CA ASP A 22 -25.73 -5.47 5.41
C ASP A 22 -24.35 -4.92 5.05
N TRP A 23 -23.67 -5.56 4.10
CA TRP A 23 -22.40 -5.11 3.55
C TRP A 23 -22.48 -3.69 2.98
N LYS A 24 -23.51 -3.40 2.16
CA LYS A 24 -23.72 -2.06 1.57
C LYS A 24 -23.99 -0.99 2.62
N SER A 25 -24.60 -1.38 3.73
CA SER A 25 -24.89 -0.51 4.87
C SER A 25 -23.66 -0.20 5.72
N ARG A 26 -22.57 -0.97 5.60
CA ARG A 26 -21.33 -0.68 6.32
C ARG A 26 -20.74 0.64 5.85
N LYS A 27 -20.28 1.43 6.81
CA LYS A 27 -19.60 2.71 6.60
C LYS A 27 -18.21 2.50 5.99
N ILE A 28 -17.49 1.51 6.50
CA ILE A 28 -16.17 1.09 6.02
C ILE A 28 -16.33 -0.29 5.36
N GLN A 29 -15.96 -0.38 4.09
CA GLN A 29 -15.96 -1.61 3.32
C GLN A 29 -14.52 -1.96 2.96
N VAL A 30 -14.12 -3.20 3.21
CA VAL A 30 -12.76 -3.68 2.89
C VAL A 30 -12.87 -4.76 1.82
N LEU A 31 -12.22 -4.56 0.68
CA LEU A 31 -12.12 -5.53 -0.40
C LEU A 31 -10.66 -5.94 -0.54
N ILE A 32 -10.42 -7.23 -0.51
CA ILE A 32 -9.09 -7.82 -0.66
C ILE A 32 -9.00 -8.33 -2.09
N ASP A 33 -8.18 -7.69 -2.92
CA ASP A 33 -7.98 -8.08 -4.33
C ASP A 33 -6.69 -8.91 -4.46
N ASP A 34 -5.60 -8.43 -3.85
CA ASP A 34 -4.31 -9.13 -3.77
C ASP A 34 -3.65 -8.88 -2.40
N ASP A 35 -3.37 -9.96 -1.66
CA ASP A 35 -2.80 -9.93 -0.30
C ASP A 35 -1.41 -10.59 -0.24
N ASP A 36 -0.63 -10.49 -1.30
CA ASP A 36 0.75 -10.98 -1.27
C ASP A 36 1.65 -9.95 -0.56
N VAL A 37 2.02 -10.25 0.70
CA VAL A 37 2.85 -9.37 1.54
C VAL A 37 4.21 -10.02 1.80
N PRO A 38 5.32 -9.33 1.48
CA PRO A 38 6.65 -9.84 1.78
C PRO A 38 6.94 -9.86 3.30
N GLU A 39 7.59 -10.92 3.77
CA GLU A 39 7.82 -11.20 5.21
C GLU A 39 8.64 -10.13 5.96
N ASN A 40 9.46 -9.36 5.25
CA ASN A 40 10.37 -8.35 5.84
C ASN A 40 9.89 -6.89 5.65
N ALA A 41 8.61 -6.69 5.31
CA ALA A 41 8.10 -5.37 5.01
C ALA A 41 7.70 -4.58 6.27
N HIS A 42 8.01 -3.28 6.30
CA HIS A 42 7.45 -2.38 7.31
C HIS A 42 6.03 -1.99 6.91
N TYR A 43 5.04 -2.45 7.67
CA TYR A 43 3.63 -2.43 7.29
C TYR A 43 2.81 -1.36 8.02
N LEU A 44 1.93 -0.69 7.28
CA LEU A 44 0.82 0.08 7.83
C LEU A 44 -0.39 -0.85 8.04
N PRO A 45 -0.72 -1.22 9.29
CA PRO A 45 -1.85 -2.10 9.56
C PRO A 45 -3.17 -1.51 9.08
N LEU A 46 -3.95 -2.34 8.37
CA LEU A 46 -5.28 -1.98 7.89
C LEU A 46 -6.16 -1.47 9.05
N GLU A 47 -6.04 -2.08 10.23
CA GLU A 47 -6.76 -1.68 11.45
C GLU A 47 -6.57 -0.19 11.74
N LYS A 48 -5.34 0.34 11.66
CA LYS A 48 -5.10 1.78 11.87
C LYS A 48 -5.84 2.67 10.88
N LEU A 49 -5.96 2.25 9.61
CA LEU A 49 -6.74 2.99 8.62
C LEU A 49 -8.23 2.90 8.92
N VAL A 50 -8.72 1.72 9.28
CA VAL A 50 -10.13 1.49 9.62
C VAL A 50 -10.53 2.33 10.84
N ASP A 51 -9.76 2.30 11.92
CA ASP A 51 -9.98 3.12 13.12
C ASP A 51 -10.02 4.61 12.75
N PHE A 52 -9.04 5.09 11.98
CA PHE A 52 -8.99 6.48 11.55
C PHE A 52 -10.27 6.93 10.80
N PHE A 53 -10.73 6.14 9.83
CA PHE A 53 -11.96 6.50 9.09
C PHE A 53 -13.22 6.36 9.94
N ASP A 54 -13.23 5.45 10.92
CA ASP A 54 -14.36 5.29 11.81
C ASP A 54 -14.47 6.47 12.77
N GLU A 55 -13.38 6.83 13.44
CA GLU A 55 -13.28 7.95 14.40
C GLU A 55 -13.71 9.28 13.77
N HIS A 56 -13.41 9.50 12.49
CA HIS A 56 -13.72 10.75 11.78
C HIS A 56 -15.05 10.76 11.03
N ASP A 57 -15.85 9.71 11.18
CA ASP A 57 -17.13 9.54 10.51
C ASP A 57 -17.09 9.65 8.97
N ILE A 58 -16.07 9.04 8.37
CA ILE A 58 -15.85 9.09 6.92
C ILE A 58 -16.19 7.73 6.30
N PRO A 59 -17.29 7.62 5.52
CA PRO A 59 -17.61 6.37 4.85
C PRO A 59 -16.68 6.13 3.67
N VAL A 60 -15.99 5.00 3.66
CA VAL A 60 -14.98 4.64 2.66
C VAL A 60 -15.10 3.19 2.21
N ALA A 61 -14.59 2.91 1.02
CA ALA A 61 -14.26 1.56 0.58
C ALA A 61 -12.74 1.47 0.38
N ILE A 62 -12.09 0.55 1.08
CA ILE A 62 -10.66 0.29 1.04
C ILE A 62 -10.45 -0.98 0.21
N PHE A 63 -9.65 -0.88 -0.84
CA PHE A 63 -9.24 -1.98 -1.69
C PHE A 63 -7.75 -2.26 -1.41
N ILE A 64 -7.43 -3.51 -1.11
CA ILE A 64 -6.05 -3.96 -0.90
C ILE A 64 -5.52 -4.49 -2.23
N ASP A 65 -4.49 -3.83 -2.75
CA ASP A 65 -3.90 -4.07 -4.07
C ASP A 65 -2.38 -4.17 -3.93
N GLY A 66 -1.90 -5.33 -3.51
CA GLY A 66 -0.47 -5.60 -3.28
C GLY A 66 0.16 -4.59 -2.31
N GLU A 67 1.05 -3.74 -2.84
CA GLU A 67 1.78 -2.73 -2.06
C GLU A 67 0.98 -1.47 -1.72
N HIS A 68 -0.27 -1.34 -2.19
CA HIS A 68 -1.10 -0.15 -2.00
C HIS A 68 -2.46 -0.46 -1.38
N TYR A 69 -2.94 0.47 -0.56
CA TYR A 69 -4.35 0.63 -0.26
C TYR A 69 -4.96 1.67 -1.20
N LYS A 70 -5.98 1.27 -1.96
CA LYS A 70 -6.79 2.19 -2.76
C LYS A 70 -8.04 2.52 -1.96
N ILE A 71 -8.26 3.77 -1.63
CA ILE A 71 -9.32 4.22 -0.74
C ILE A 71 -10.28 5.10 -1.52
N ARG A 72 -11.51 4.61 -1.69
CA ARG A 72 -12.61 5.31 -2.35
C ARG A 72 -13.52 5.95 -1.32
N LEU A 73 -13.63 7.27 -1.37
CA LEU A 73 -14.59 8.02 -0.56
C LEU A 73 -16.01 7.73 -1.05
N ARG A 74 -16.91 7.35 -0.14
CA ARG A 74 -18.32 7.09 -0.47
C ARG A 74 -19.23 8.29 -0.22
N ARG A 75 -18.71 9.33 0.43
CA ARG A 75 -19.34 10.65 0.59
C ARG A 75 -18.50 11.71 -0.08
N HIS A 76 -19.17 12.70 -0.66
CA HIS A 76 -18.50 13.90 -1.14
C HIS A 76 -17.91 14.69 0.03
N LEU A 77 -16.62 15.03 -0.05
CA LEU A 77 -15.95 15.91 0.91
C LEU A 77 -15.74 17.28 0.27
N SER A 78 -15.88 18.34 1.08
CA SER A 78 -15.43 19.66 0.66
C SER A 78 -13.91 19.68 0.45
N TYR A 79 -13.41 20.63 -0.34
CA TYR A 79 -11.97 20.74 -0.59
C TYR A 79 -11.16 20.91 0.70
N ALA A 80 -11.68 21.67 1.68
CA ALA A 80 -11.03 21.84 2.98
C ALA A 80 -10.96 20.51 3.76
N GLN A 81 -12.05 19.75 3.79
CA GLN A 81 -12.08 18.42 4.43
C GLN A 81 -11.16 17.43 3.71
N TYR A 82 -11.11 17.47 2.38
CA TYR A 82 -10.19 16.66 1.60
C TYR A 82 -8.73 16.99 1.91
N ARG A 83 -8.37 18.27 1.95
CA ARG A 83 -7.00 18.72 2.27
C ARG A 83 -6.59 18.31 3.69
N TRP A 84 -7.51 18.46 4.64
CA TRP A 84 -7.31 17.99 6.00
C TRP A 84 -7.13 16.46 6.05
N LEU A 85 -7.99 15.71 5.36
CA LEU A 85 -7.94 14.25 5.30
C LEU A 85 -6.60 13.74 4.73
N VAL A 86 -6.14 14.32 3.62
CA VAL A 86 -4.85 13.96 3.03
C VAL A 86 -3.72 14.21 4.01
N GLY A 87 -3.70 15.38 4.66
CA GLY A 87 -2.65 15.71 5.63
C GLY A 87 -2.63 14.80 6.86
N GLU A 88 -3.79 14.36 7.35
CA GLU A 88 -3.85 13.37 8.44
C GLU A 88 -3.40 11.98 7.98
N LEU A 89 -3.81 11.56 6.78
CA LEU A 89 -3.37 10.28 6.22
C LEU A 89 -1.86 10.26 5.95
N GLU A 90 -1.25 11.35 5.49
CA GLU A 90 0.20 11.47 5.32
C GLU A 90 0.95 11.33 6.65
N LYS A 91 0.38 11.77 7.78
CA LYS A 91 1.00 11.56 9.10
C LYS A 91 1.01 10.10 9.53
N ILE A 92 0.01 9.33 9.12
CA ILE A 92 -0.14 7.92 9.50
C ILE A 92 0.63 7.01 8.54
N ALA A 93 0.58 7.32 7.24
CA ALA A 93 1.04 6.46 6.16
C ALA A 93 2.29 6.98 5.42
N GLY A 94 2.73 8.21 5.71
CA GLY A 94 3.82 8.86 5.01
C GLY A 94 3.38 9.47 3.69
N GLU A 95 3.19 8.64 2.66
CA GLU A 95 2.88 9.09 1.30
C GLU A 95 1.44 8.77 0.89
N VAL A 96 0.73 9.80 0.42
CA VAL A 96 -0.65 9.69 -0.06
C VAL A 96 -0.75 10.35 -1.43
N SER A 97 -1.16 9.58 -2.43
CA SER A 97 -1.38 10.04 -3.80
C SER A 97 -2.86 10.07 -4.15
N TRP A 98 -3.26 10.91 -5.09
CA TRP A 98 -4.63 10.95 -5.61
C TRP A 98 -4.68 10.39 -7.02
N ASP A 99 -5.39 9.28 -7.19
CA ASP A 99 -5.75 8.75 -8.49
C ASP A 99 -6.95 9.55 -9.05
N ARG A 100 -6.68 10.34 -10.08
CA ARG A 100 -7.69 11.19 -10.74
C ARG A 100 -8.69 10.41 -11.58
N GLU A 101 -8.26 9.28 -12.14
CA GLU A 101 -9.05 8.47 -13.06
C GLU A 101 -10.14 7.71 -12.29
N ASN A 102 -9.72 7.03 -11.22
CA ASN A 102 -10.56 6.22 -10.36
C ASN A 102 -11.19 7.02 -9.22
N LYS A 103 -10.73 8.27 -8.99
CA LYS A 103 -11.14 9.15 -7.90
C LYS A 103 -10.92 8.49 -6.53
N MET A 104 -9.70 8.00 -6.31
CA MET A 104 -9.30 7.27 -5.11
C MET A 104 -8.04 7.86 -4.50
N LEU A 105 -7.94 7.78 -3.18
CA LEU A 105 -6.69 8.01 -2.46
C LEU A 105 -5.86 6.72 -2.52
N ILE A 106 -4.60 6.84 -2.85
CA ILE A 106 -3.65 5.73 -2.91
C ILE A 106 -2.68 5.92 -1.76
N VAL A 107 -2.59 4.92 -0.90
CA VAL A 107 -1.76 4.94 0.30
C VAL A 107 -0.83 3.74 0.25
N ARG A 108 0.46 3.95 0.50
CA ARG A 108 1.42 2.85 0.50
C ARG A 108 1.15 1.93 1.70
N ARG A 109 1.00 0.64 1.42
CA ARG A 109 0.70 -0.41 2.41
C ARG A 109 1.95 -0.79 3.21
N TYR A 110 3.06 -0.96 2.51
CA TYR A 110 4.33 -1.29 3.12
C TYR A 110 5.49 -0.71 2.34
N SER A 111 6.61 -0.52 3.03
CA SER A 111 7.90 -0.21 2.42
C SER A 111 8.86 -1.35 2.71
N LEU A 112 9.61 -1.75 1.69
CA LEU A 112 10.76 -2.63 1.90
C LEU A 112 11.86 -1.81 2.59
N PRO A 113 12.56 -2.35 3.58
CA PRO A 113 13.77 -1.71 4.09
C PRO A 113 14.73 -1.50 2.92
N GLU A 114 15.29 -0.29 2.76
CA GLU A 114 16.34 -0.04 1.79
C GLU A 114 17.47 -1.03 2.07
N SER A 115 17.69 -1.96 1.14
CA SER A 115 18.84 -2.86 1.23
C SER A 115 20.07 -1.97 1.23
N GLU A 116 20.80 -1.91 2.35
CA GLU A 116 22.11 -1.28 2.44
C GLU A 116 23.01 -1.97 1.42
N VAL A 117 23.12 -1.42 0.22
CA VAL A 117 24.10 -1.86 -0.75
C VAL A 117 25.43 -1.40 -0.17
N PRO A 118 26.34 -2.29 0.27
CA PRO A 118 27.65 -1.83 0.73
C PRO A 118 28.29 -1.08 -0.43
N GLU A 119 28.68 0.18 -0.19
CA GLU A 119 29.46 0.97 -1.16
C GLU A 119 30.69 0.14 -1.56
N VAL A 120 30.64 -0.47 -2.73
CA VAL A 120 31.79 -1.16 -3.30
C VAL A 120 32.83 -0.08 -3.57
N PRO A 121 34.01 -0.10 -2.94
CA PRO A 121 35.03 0.90 -3.23
C PRO A 121 35.38 0.77 -4.72
N VAL A 122 35.15 1.84 -5.48
CA VAL A 122 35.56 1.95 -6.87
C VAL A 122 37.08 1.86 -6.92
N ILE A 123 37.60 0.67 -7.23
CA ILE A 123 38.98 0.51 -7.68
C ILE A 123 39.09 1.21 -9.04
N GLN A 124 39.65 2.42 -9.05
CA GLN A 124 39.99 3.12 -10.30
C GLN A 124 41.03 2.31 -11.07
N PRO A 125 40.73 1.77 -12.27
CA PRO A 125 41.75 1.15 -13.08
C PRO A 125 42.53 2.24 -13.83
N GLY A 126 43.84 2.29 -13.57
CA GLY A 126 44.81 2.81 -14.52
C GLY A 126 45.24 4.27 -14.31
N LYS A 127 46.33 4.45 -13.54
CA LYS A 127 47.31 5.49 -13.87
C LYS A 127 48.60 4.78 -14.24
N GLY A 128 48.90 4.84 -15.53
CA GLY A 128 49.95 4.06 -16.20
C GLY A 128 51.33 4.26 -15.58
N VAL A 129 52.06 3.14 -15.52
CA VAL A 129 53.51 3.10 -15.45
C VAL A 129 54.08 3.78 -16.69
N VAL A 130 54.46 5.04 -16.57
CA VAL A 130 55.34 5.71 -17.54
C VAL A 130 56.77 5.21 -17.29
N GLY A 131 57.16 4.17 -18.01
CA GLY A 131 58.56 3.77 -18.12
C GLY A 131 59.31 4.80 -18.97
N THR A 132 60.00 5.73 -18.33
CA THR A 132 61.07 6.50 -18.98
C THR A 132 62.38 5.72 -18.85
N MET A 133 62.81 5.12 -19.97
CA MET A 133 64.21 4.77 -20.20
C MET A 133 65.03 6.04 -20.42
N HIS A 134 66.11 6.23 -19.65
CA HIS A 134 67.38 6.92 -19.92
C HIS A 134 68.28 6.51 -18.72
N GLY A 135 69.44 5.86 -18.82
CA GLY A 135 70.49 5.90 -19.83
C GLY A 135 71.74 6.51 -19.17
N GLY A 136 72.77 5.69 -18.92
CA GLY A 136 74.12 6.10 -18.46
C GLY A 136 74.31 5.97 -16.94
N GLY A 137 75.40 5.44 -16.42
CA GLY A 137 76.69 5.09 -17.00
C GLY A 137 77.66 4.99 -15.82
N VAL A 138 78.47 3.93 -15.84
CA VAL A 138 79.55 3.58 -14.92
C VAL A 138 80.48 4.74 -14.56
N GLU A 139 80.93 4.74 -13.30
CA GLU A 139 82.27 5.17 -12.90
C GLU A 139 82.95 4.01 -12.16
#